data_AF-A0A938W935-F1
#
_entry.id   AF-A0A938W935-F1
#
_cell.length_a   1.000
_cell.length_b   1.000
_cell.length_c   1.000
_cell.angle_alpha   90.00
_cell.angle_beta   90.00
_cell.angle_gamma   90.00
#
_symmetry.space_group_name_H-M   'P 1'
#
loop_
_entity.id
_entity.type
_entity.pdbx_description
1 polymer ?
#
loop_
_entity_poly.entity_id
_entity_poly.type
_entity_poly.pdbx_seq_one_letter_code
_entity_poly.pdbx_strand_id
1 'polypeptide(L)' 'MSPIFPCKGCGTFIERSTQHYRRVKGQVLCSTCSDARLAAEAQERSGLWQRLLRRFSRQSGGVC' A
#
# COMPACT_ATOMS: atom_id res chain seq x y z
N MET A 1 22.85 12.77 15.93
CA MET A 1 22.65 12.79 14.46
C MET A 1 21.62 11.72 14.11
N SER A 2 20.48 12.11 13.56
CA SER A 2 19.51 11.14 13.05
C SER A 2 20.05 10.54 11.75
N PRO A 3 19.95 9.22 11.54
CA PRO A 3 20.43 8.60 10.31
C PRO A 3 19.53 8.99 9.14
N ILE A 4 20.18 9.17 7.99
CA ILE A 4 19.53 9.53 6.73
C ILE A 4 19.52 8.30 5.83
N PHE A 5 18.34 7.92 5.33
CA PHE A 5 18.17 6.75 4.47
C PHE A 5 17.61 7.16 3.10
N PRO A 6 18.05 6.51 2.01
CA PRO A 6 17.49 6.75 0.69
C PRO A 6 16.09 6.13 0.57
N CYS A 7 15.16 6.87 -0.04
CA CYS A 7 13.83 6.40 -0.39
C CYS A 7 13.92 5.32 -1.47
N LYS A 8 13.27 4.17 -1.25
CA LYS A 8 13.18 3.10 -2.25
C LYS A 8 12.39 3.50 -3.51
N GLY A 9 11.47 4.45 -3.39
CA GLY A 9 10.60 4.88 -4.50
C GLY A 9 11.22 5.96 -5.39
N CYS A 10 11.87 6.96 -4.80
CA CYS A 10 12.35 8.14 -5.54
C CYS A 10 13.81 8.51 -5.27
N GLY A 11 14.53 7.76 -4.42
CA GLY A 11 15.93 8.03 -4.08
C GLY A 11 16.18 9.22 -3.16
N THR A 12 15.15 10.00 -2.79
CA THR A 12 15.34 11.14 -1.89
C THR A 12 15.84 10.69 -0.52
N PHE A 13 16.70 11.50 0.08
CA PHE A 13 17.21 11.27 1.43
C PHE A 13 16.18 11.67 2.48
N ILE A 14 15.89 10.77 3.42
CA ILE A 14 14.86 10.96 4.44
C ILE A 14 15.47 10.76 5.83
N GLU A 15 15.23 11.71 6.73
CA GLU A 15 15.56 11.55 8.13
C GLU A 15 14.54 10.62 8.83
N ARG A 16 15.00 9.46 9.31
CA ARG A 16 14.18 8.47 10.04
C ARG A 16 14.99 7.75 11.10
N SER A 17 14.33 7.11 12.06
CA SER A 17 15.01 6.29 13.06
C SER A 17 15.54 4.98 12.45
N THR A 18 16.70 4.51 12.90
CA THR A 18 17.24 3.18 12.55
C THR A 18 16.25 2.06 12.89
N GLN A 19 15.45 2.25 13.95
CA GLN A 19 14.41 1.31 14.32
C GLN A 19 13.36 1.17 13.21
N HIS A 20 12.94 2.27 12.60
CA HIS A 20 12.03 2.24 11.46
C HIS A 20 12.67 1.51 10.27
N TYR A 21 13.91 1.86 9.91
CA TYR A 21 14.66 1.19 8.84
C TYR A 21 14.74 -0.34 9.02
N ARG A 22 15.02 -0.80 10.25
CA ARG A 22 15.06 -2.23 10.59
C ARG A 22 13.68 -2.88 10.46
N ARG A 23 12.62 -2.24 10.94
CA ARG A 23 11.23 -2.76 10.85
C ARG A 23 10.80 -2.97 9.41
N VAL A 24 11.14 -2.04 8.50
CA VAL A 24 10.80 -2.13 7.08
C VAL A 24 11.84 -2.90 6.26
N LYS A 25 12.81 -3.58 6.91
CA LYS A 25 13.89 -4.35 6.25
C LYS A 25 14.62 -3.54 5.16
N GLY A 26 14.90 -2.27 5.45
CA GLY A 26 15.56 -1.35 4.53
C GLY A 26 14.68 -0.77 3.42
N GLN A 27 13.40 -1.09 3.37
CA GLN A 27 12.45 -0.55 2.38
C GLN A 27 11.79 0.75 2.87
N VAL A 28 12.60 1.78 3.12
CA VAL A 28 12.09 3.09 3.56
C VAL A 28 11.47 3.83 2.37
N LEU A 29 10.27 4.40 2.57
CA LEU A 29 9.60 5.27 1.61
C LEU A 29 9.42 6.67 2.21
N CYS A 30 9.48 7.70 1.37
CA CYS A 30 9.04 9.04 1.77
C CYS A 30 7.51 9.04 1.93
N SER A 31 6.97 10.07 2.58
CA SER A 31 5.52 10.24 2.73
C SER A 31 4.82 10.12 1.38
N THR A 32 5.28 10.86 0.37
CA THR A 32 4.69 10.84 -0.97
C THR A 32 4.65 9.44 -1.60
N CYS A 33 5.76 8.70 -1.57
CA CYS A 33 5.77 7.33 -2.12
C CYS A 33 4.95 6.36 -1.28
N SER A 34 4.88 6.56 0.04
CA SER A 34 4.02 5.77 0.92
C SER A 34 2.55 6.01 0.61
N ASP A 35 2.14 7.26 0.47
CA ASP A 35 0.76 7.66 0.14
C ASP A 35 0.35 7.13 -1.24
N ALA A 36 1.23 7.23 -2.24
CA ALA A 36 0.99 6.68 -3.58
C ALA A 36 0.78 5.16 -3.54
N ARG A 37 1.56 4.43 -2.73
CA ARG A 37 1.40 2.99 -2.56
C ARG A 37 0.06 2.65 -1.90
N LEU A 38 -0.29 3.35 -0.82
CA LEU A 38 -1.56 3.15 -0.12
C LEU A 38 -2.76 3.45 -1.03
N ALA A 39 -2.67 4.50 -1.86
CA ALA A 39 -3.70 4.84 -2.83
C ALA A 39 -3.88 3.72 -3.89
N ALA A 40 -2.78 3.16 -4.40
CA ALA A 40 -2.82 2.04 -5.33
C ALA A 40 -3.44 0.78 -4.69
N GLU A 41 -3.05 0.44 -3.45
CA GLU A 41 -3.61 -0.68 -2.69
C GLU A 41 -5.12 -0.50 -2.43
N ALA A 42 -5.56 0.73 -2.11
CA ALA A 42 -6.98 1.04 -1.90
C ALA A 42 -7.82 0.92 -3.19
N GLN A 43 -7.27 1.33 -4.33
CA GLN A 43 -7.92 1.18 -5.64
C GLN A 43 -8.07 -0.29 -6.03
N GLU A 44 -7.02 -1.11 -5.87
CA GLU A 44 -7.07 -2.55 -6.14
C GLU A 44 -8.14 -3.23 -5.28
N ARG A 45 -8.16 -2.92 -3.98
CA ARG A 45 -9.15 -3.48 -3.05
C ARG A 45 -10.57 -3.11 -3.45
N SER A 46 -10.81 -1.88 -3.89
CA SER A 46 -12.13 -1.43 -4.35
C SER A 46 -12.59 -2.17 -5.61
N GLY A 47 -11.72 -2.38 -6.59
CA GLY A 47 -12.03 -3.14 -7.80
C GLY A 47 -12.24 -4.64 -7.54
N LEU A 48 -11.54 -5.21 -6.55
CA LEU A 48 -11.78 -6.59 -6.10
C LEU A 48 -13.15 -6.73 -5.42
N TRP A 49 -13.51 -5.82 -4.50
CA TRP A 49 -14.84 -5.83 -3.87
C TRP A 49 -15.97 -5.66 -4.89
N GLN A 50 -15.82 -4.78 -5.88
CA GLN A 50 -16.82 -4.64 -6.96
C GLN A 50 -16.99 -5.94 -7.76
N ARG A 51 -15.90 -6.65 -8.06
CA ARG A 51 -15.95 -7.95 -8.76
C ARG A 51 -16.60 -9.03 -7.91
N LEU A 52 -16.28 -9.08 -6.61
CA LEU A 52 -16.89 -10.04 -5.68
C LEU A 52 -18.38 -9.78 -5.48
N LEU A 53 -18.79 -8.52 -5.30
CA LEU A 53 -20.20 -8.14 -5.17
C LEU A 53 -21.02 -8.49 -6.40
N ARG A 54 -20.49 -8.24 -7.62
CA ARG A 54 -21.13 -8.67 -8.87
C ARG A 54 -21.30 -10.18 -8.95
N ARG A 55 -20.32 -10.96 -8.48
CA ARG A 55 -20.41 -12.42 -8.45
C ARG A 55 -21.46 -12.91 -7.46
N PHE A 56 -21.54 -12.30 -6.28
CA PHE A 56 -22.50 -12.66 -5.25
C PHE A 56 -23.94 -12.33 -5.65
N SER A 57 -24.17 -11.16 -6.26
CA SER A 57 -25.48 -10.76 -6.78
C SER A 57 -26.03 -11.72 -7.84
N ARG A 58 -25.15 -12.42 -8.58
CA ARG A 58 -25.56 -13.41 -9.59
C ARG A 58 -25.99 -14.76 -9.00
N GLN A 59 -25.63 -15.05 -7.75
CA GLN A 59 -25.85 -16.36 -7.12
C GLN A 59 -27.16 -16.42 -6.31
N SER A 60 -27.75 -15.28 -5.94
CA SER A 60 -29.06 -15.22 -5.24
C SER A 60 -30.28 -15.26 -6.16
N GLY A 61 -30.09 -15.43 -7.48
CA GLY A 61 -31.18 -15.45 -8.48
C GLY A 61 -31.57 -16.84 -8.98
N GLY A 62 -31.30 -17.91 -8.22
CA GLY A 62 -31.53 -19.28 -8.69
C GLY A 62 -31.79 -20.28 -7.57
N VAL A 63 -32.90 -20.13 -6.85
CA VAL A 63 -33.66 -21.25 -6.27
C VAL A 63 -35.13 -20.86 -6.34
N CYS A 64 -35.82 -21.34 -7.37
CA CYS A 64 -37.27 -21.55 -7.37
C CYS A 64 -37.49 -23.06 -7.25
#